data_AF-A0A961V029-F1
#
_entry.id   AF-A0A961V029-F1
#
_cell.length_a   1.000
_cell.length_b   1.000
_cell.length_c   1.000
_cell.angle_alpha   90.00
_cell.angle_beta   90.00
_cell.angle_gamma   90.00
#
_symmetry.space_group_name_H-M   'P 1'
#
loop_
_entity.id
_entity.type
_entity.pdbx_description
1 polymer ?
#
loop_
_entity_poly.entity_id
_entity_poly.type
_entity_poly.pdbx_seq_one_letter_code
_entity_poly.pdbx_strand_id
1 'polypeptide(L)'
;MTADTMNTDALKRDYSLVGLDTKRAEERGLATAEWYHSPIPRKRLKELMQRSDGPATKDIAIWGAAFVISAVGAFLTWGTWWSVLFFIAYGVLYGSS
;
A
#
# COMPACT_ATOMS: atom_id res chain seq x y z
N MET A 1 -13.75 -16.20 -47.92
CA MET A 1 -12.91 -15.06 -48.37
C MET A 1 -13.00 -13.97 -47.30
N THR A 2 -12.14 -14.09 -46.28
CA THR A 2 -11.78 -13.11 -45.22
C THR A 2 -10.48 -13.70 -44.64
N ALA A 3 -9.37 -13.62 -45.38
CA ALA A 3 -8.34 -12.60 -45.20
C ALA A 3 -7.75 -12.64 -43.77
N ASP A 4 -6.58 -13.27 -43.66
CA ASP A 4 -5.50 -13.00 -42.70
C ASP A 4 -5.88 -12.63 -41.25
N THR A 5 -6.10 -13.64 -40.42
CA THR A 5 -5.60 -13.61 -39.03
C THR A 5 -4.14 -14.06 -38.99
N MET A 6 -3.30 -13.49 -39.87
CA MET A 6 -1.87 -13.66 -39.81
C MET A 6 -1.32 -12.64 -38.81
N ASN A 7 -0.85 -13.14 -37.67
CA ASN A 7 0.22 -12.52 -36.88
C ASN A 7 -0.11 -11.34 -35.94
N THR A 8 -1.14 -11.46 -35.09
CA THR A 8 -1.30 -10.61 -33.88
C THR A 8 -0.99 -11.34 -32.57
N ASP A 9 -0.82 -12.66 -32.58
CA ASP A 9 -0.44 -13.43 -31.38
C ASP A 9 1.07 -13.44 -31.12
N ALA A 10 1.92 -13.25 -32.14
CA ALA A 10 3.37 -13.27 -31.94
C ALA A 10 3.88 -12.09 -31.07
N LEU A 11 3.08 -11.02 -30.94
CA LEU A 11 3.36 -9.88 -30.05
C LEU A 11 2.77 -10.04 -28.64
N LYS A 12 1.84 -10.98 -28.44
CA LYS A 12 1.13 -11.15 -27.17
C LYS A 12 1.94 -12.05 -26.25
N ARG A 13 2.38 -11.51 -25.11
CA ARG A 13 3.11 -12.25 -24.08
C ARG A 13 2.26 -13.43 -23.59
N ASP A 14 2.86 -14.61 -23.50
CA ASP A 14 2.18 -15.82 -23.05
C ASP A 14 2.23 -15.89 -21.52
N TYR A 15 1.17 -15.42 -20.85
CA TYR A 15 1.07 -15.45 -19.39
C TYR A 15 0.62 -16.80 -18.82
N SER A 16 0.53 -17.84 -19.66
CA SER A 16 0.21 -19.19 -19.18
C SER A 16 1.33 -19.74 -18.29
N LEU A 17 0.97 -20.26 -17.12
CA LEU A 17 1.90 -20.89 -16.18
C LEU A 17 2.60 -22.15 -16.73
N VAL A 18 2.11 -22.70 -17.85
CA VAL A 18 2.70 -23.87 -18.54
C VAL A 18 3.14 -23.54 -19.97
N GLY A 19 3.08 -22.26 -20.34
CA GLY A 19 3.31 -21.76 -21.69
C GLY A 19 4.79 -21.64 -22.09
N LEU A 20 5.01 -21.09 -23.29
CA LEU A 20 6.34 -20.92 -23.87
C LEU A 20 7.18 -19.91 -23.09
N ASP A 21 6.57 -18.83 -22.59
CA ASP A 21 7.29 -17.81 -21.83
C ASP A 21 7.69 -18.31 -20.43
N THR A 22 6.97 -19.29 -19.85
CA THR A 22 7.40 -19.97 -18.61
C THR A 22 8.67 -20.79 -18.85
N LYS A 23 8.74 -21.59 -19.93
CA LYS A 23 9.97 -22.31 -20.30
C LYS A 23 11.15 -21.36 -20.55
N ARG A 24 10.92 -20.25 -21.24
CA ARG A 24 11.95 -19.21 -21.45
C ARG A 24 12.38 -18.55 -20.14
N ALA A 25 11.48 -18.40 -19.17
CA ALA A 25 11.81 -17.86 -17.85
C ALA A 25 12.67 -18.84 -17.05
N GLU A 26 12.37 -20.14 -17.12
CA GLU A 26 13.21 -21.21 -16.54
C GLU A 26 14.61 -21.24 -17.16
N GLU A 27 14.70 -21.24 -18.51
CA GLU A 27 15.98 -21.20 -19.25
C GLU A 27 16.82 -19.96 -18.89
N ARG A 28 16.17 -18.83 -18.59
CA ARG A 28 16.83 -17.58 -18.17
C ARG A 28 17.11 -17.51 -16.67
N GLY A 29 16.77 -18.55 -15.91
CA GLY A 29 16.95 -18.59 -14.45
C GLY A 29 16.02 -17.67 -13.66
N LEU A 30 14.96 -17.16 -14.28
CA LEU A 30 13.98 -16.26 -13.65
C LEU A 30 12.92 -17.01 -12.82
N ALA A 31 12.69 -18.29 -13.12
CA ALA A 31 11.67 -19.10 -12.45
C ALA A 31 12.06 -19.53 -11.03
N THR A 32 13.35 -19.52 -10.70
CA THR A 32 13.89 -19.91 -9.38
C THR A 32 14.92 -18.89 -8.88
N ALA A 33 14.67 -17.60 -9.13
CA ALA A 33 15.55 -16.57 -8.61
C ALA A 33 15.62 -16.67 -7.08
N GLU A 34 16.83 -16.81 -6.54
CA GLU A 34 17.10 -16.62 -5.12
C GLU A 34 16.90 -15.13 -4.81
N TRP A 35 15.69 -14.79 -4.39
CA TRP A 35 15.39 -13.44 -3.96
C TRP A 35 16.17 -13.12 -2.70
N TYR A 36 16.57 -11.86 -2.54
CA TYR A 36 17.24 -11.43 -1.33
C TYR A 36 16.35 -11.72 -0.12
N HIS A 37 16.84 -12.58 0.76
CA HIS A 37 16.25 -12.81 2.07
C HIS A 37 17.04 -12.03 3.11
N SER A 38 16.35 -11.20 3.89
CA SER A 38 16.98 -10.50 5.01
C SER A 38 17.53 -11.54 6.00
N PRO A 39 18.80 -11.43 6.44
CA PRO A 39 19.41 -12.38 7.37
C PRO A 39 18.85 -12.17 8.78
N ILE A 40 17.65 -12.69 9.03
CA ILE A 40 16.95 -12.58 10.32
C ILE A 40 16.96 -13.96 11.01
N PRO A 41 17.42 -14.07 12.27
CA PRO A 41 17.36 -15.32 13.02
C PRO A 41 15.93 -15.87 13.13
N ARG A 42 15.74 -17.20 13.04
CA ARG A 42 14.41 -17.85 13.11
C ARG A 42 13.58 -17.42 14.32
N LYS A 43 14.22 -17.21 15.48
CA LYS A 43 13.54 -16.73 16.68
C LYS A 43 12.91 -15.35 16.47
N ARG A 44 13.66 -14.41 15.91
CA ARG A 44 13.18 -13.05 15.64
C ARG A 44 12.10 -13.03 14.55
N LEU A 45 12.24 -13.87 13.53
CA LEU A 45 11.20 -14.02 12.51
C LEU A 45 9.88 -14.45 13.15
N LYS A 46 9.91 -15.43 14.07
CA LYS A 46 8.71 -15.91 14.77
C LYS A 46 8.06 -14.83 15.64
N GLU A 47 8.86 -13.99 16.30
CA GLU A 47 8.35 -12.84 17.05
C GLU A 47 7.65 -11.83 16.13
N LEU A 48 8.21 -11.54 14.96
CA LEU A 48 7.63 -10.62 13.98
C LEU A 48 6.34 -11.15 13.34
N MET A 49 6.18 -12.48 13.29
CA MET A 49 4.93 -13.11 12.82
C MET A 49 3.79 -12.97 13.84
N GLN A 50 4.08 -12.59 15.09
CA GLN A 50 3.04 -12.36 16.07
C GLN A 50 2.23 -11.11 15.71
N ARG A 51 0.94 -11.31 15.46
CA ARG A 51 0.02 -10.19 15.24
C ARG A 51 -0.02 -9.30 16.47
N SER A 52 0.12 -8.00 16.26
CA SER A 52 -0.01 -6.98 17.29
C SER A 52 -0.88 -5.84 16.77
N ASP A 53 -2.07 -5.70 17.33
CA ASP A 53 -2.99 -4.60 16.98
C ASP A 53 -2.75 -3.35 17.86
N GLY A 54 -1.82 -3.44 18.83
CA GLY A 54 -1.51 -2.36 19.76
C GLY A 54 -1.04 -1.05 19.08
N PRO A 55 -0.04 -1.10 18.18
CA PRO A 55 0.40 0.07 17.42
C PRO A 55 -0.75 0.69 16.61
N ALA A 56 -1.48 -0.14 15.84
CA ALA A 56 -2.61 0.32 15.04
C ALA A 56 -3.70 0.99 15.88
N THR A 57 -3.99 0.47 17.08
CA THR A 57 -4.96 1.07 18.01
C THR A 57 -4.51 2.45 18.48
N LYS A 58 -3.22 2.62 18.78
CA LYS A 58 -2.67 3.93 19.17
C LYS A 58 -2.78 4.93 18.04
N ASP A 59 -2.47 4.51 16.82
CA ASP A 59 -2.53 5.38 15.65
C ASP A 59 -3.96 5.86 15.39
N ILE A 60 -4.95 4.96 15.48
CA ILE A 60 -6.37 5.30 15.38
C ILE A 60 -6.80 6.27 16.49
N ALA A 61 -6.35 6.03 17.73
CA ALA A 61 -6.68 6.91 18.85
C ALA A 61 -6.09 8.32 18.68
N ILE A 62 -4.83 8.43 18.24
CA ILE A 62 -4.16 9.71 17.98
C ILE A 62 -4.85 10.45 16.83
N TRP A 63 -5.14 9.74 15.74
CA TRP A 63 -5.85 10.27 14.59
C TRP A 63 -7.22 10.82 14.99
N GLY A 64 -8.03 10.01 15.69
CA GLY A 64 -9.35 10.44 16.17
C GLY A 64 -9.26 11.63 17.14
N ALA A 65 -8.28 11.63 18.04
CA ALA A 65 -8.04 12.76 18.95
C ALA A 65 -7.68 14.04 18.18
N ALA A 66 -6.85 13.96 17.14
CA ALA A 66 -6.48 15.11 16.32
C ALA A 66 -7.70 15.73 15.62
N PHE A 67 -8.63 14.91 15.12
CA PHE A 67 -9.91 15.38 14.56
C PHE A 67 -10.76 16.09 15.61
N VAL A 68 -10.95 15.48 16.79
CA VAL A 68 -11.76 16.05 17.86
C VAL A 68 -11.17 17.37 18.36
N ILE A 69 -9.86 17.42 18.62
CA ILE A 69 -9.18 18.64 19.08
C ILE A 69 -9.30 19.75 18.04
N SER A 70 -9.11 19.44 16.76
CA SER A 70 -9.21 20.44 15.70
C SER A 70 -10.65 20.96 15.54
N ALA A 71 -11.64 20.08 15.59
CA ALA A 71 -13.05 20.47 15.51
C ALA A 71 -13.49 21.30 16.72
N VAL A 72 -13.15 20.86 17.94
CA VAL A 72 -13.47 21.58 19.18
C VAL A 72 -12.74 22.92 19.22
N GLY A 73 -11.47 22.97 18.82
CA GLY A 73 -10.69 24.20 18.71
C GLY A 73 -11.32 25.21 17.75
N ALA A 74 -11.78 24.76 16.58
CA ALA A 74 -12.48 25.60 15.61
C ALA A 74 -13.82 26.14 16.17
N PHE A 75 -14.57 25.31 16.91
CA PHE A 75 -15.83 25.70 17.54
C PHE A 75 -15.63 26.70 18.69
N LEU A 76 -14.66 26.48 19.57
CA LEU A 76 -14.39 27.37 20.70
C LEU A 76 -13.82 28.71 20.26
N THR A 77 -13.03 28.74 19.19
CA THR A 77 -12.43 29.98 18.65
C THR A 77 -13.31 30.66 17.60
N TRP A 78 -14.58 30.23 17.47
CA TRP A 78 -15.52 30.76 16.48
C TRP A 78 -15.67 32.27 16.58
N GLY A 79 -15.58 32.96 15.44
CA GLY A 79 -15.61 34.43 15.37
C GLY A 79 -14.25 35.10 15.61
N THR A 80 -13.18 34.35 15.91
CA THR A 80 -11.81 34.87 15.97
C THR A 80 -10.97 34.35 14.81
N TRP A 81 -9.86 35.05 14.50
CA TRP A 81 -8.93 34.61 13.46
C TRP A 81 -8.31 33.23 13.72
N TRP A 82 -8.23 32.82 14.99
CA TRP A 82 -7.72 31.50 15.39
C TRP A 82 -8.57 30.33 14.86
N SER A 83 -9.86 30.55 14.56
CA SER A 83 -10.73 29.54 13.95
C SER A 83 -10.19 29.05 12.61
N VAL A 84 -9.60 29.94 11.81
CA VAL A 84 -9.03 29.61 10.49
C VAL A 84 -7.89 28.60 10.61
N LEU A 85 -7.04 28.74 11.64
CA LEU A 85 -5.93 27.81 11.87
C LEU A 85 -6.43 26.40 12.18
N PHE A 86 -7.45 26.28 13.04
CA PHE A 86 -8.05 24.98 13.37
C PHE A 86 -8.81 24.36 12.19
N PHE A 87 -9.44 25.18 11.34
CA PHE A 87 -10.06 24.70 10.11
C PHE A 87 -9.04 24.21 9.08
N ILE A 88 -7.90 24.89 8.93
CA ILE A 88 -6.81 24.41 8.06
C ILE A 88 -6.27 23.08 8.59
N ALA A 89 -5.99 22.98 9.90
CA ALA A 89 -5.52 21.75 10.51
C ALA A 89 -6.52 20.59 10.30
N TYR A 90 -7.81 20.82 10.56
CA TYR A 90 -8.87 19.84 10.30
C TYR A 90 -8.96 19.47 8.82
N GLY A 91 -8.87 20.44 7.91
CA GLY A 91 -8.93 20.23 6.47
C GLY A 91 -7.76 19.42 5.93
N VAL A 92 -6.53 19.67 6.40
CA VAL A 92 -5.35 18.87 6.02
C VAL A 92 -5.48 17.45 6.53
N LEU A 93 -5.89 17.27 7.79
CA LEU A 93 -6.12 15.94 8.37
C LEU A 93 -7.17 15.14 7.58
N TYR A 94 -8.26 15.79 7.19
CA TYR A 94 -9.30 15.18 6.36
C TYR A 94 -8.84 14.90 4.94
N GLY A 95 -8.09 15.81 4.32
CA GLY A 95 -7.66 15.71 2.93
C GLY A 95 -6.53 14.70 2.68
N SER A 96 -5.72 14.36 3.69
CA SER A 96 -4.61 13.41 3.57
C SER A 96 -4.92 12.00 4.09
N SER A 97 -6.10 11.78 4.69
CA SER A 97 -6.55 10.48 5.19
C SER A 97 -7.27 9.69 4.10
#